data_AF-M2TKD5-F1
#
_entry.id   AF-M2TKD5-F1
#
_cell.length_a   1.000
_cell.length_b   1.000
_cell.length_c   1.000
_cell.angle_alpha   90.00
_cell.angle_beta   90.00
_cell.angle_gamma   90.00
#
_symmetry.space_group_name_H-M   'P 1'
#
loop_
_entity.id
_entity.type
_entity.pdbx_description
1 polymer ?
#
loop_
_entity_poly.entity_id
_entity_poly.type
_entity_poly.pdbx_seq_one_letter_code
_entity_poly.pdbx_strand_id
1 'polypeptide(L)'
;MLVRYAGLRCCGNGYIYDHIAVDGLPSHCHDAGLVAEFDASGPNTNGTWSHYRIESQGILGRNFIPIEDEPTKTIDTLAQREENYWATTEWPVAHCLFTWRKQIKLLGQHMKEHSIEPWNTKEAHVKHCSEYIWSVIRQGRSLDEITTFIPGNGRHMNE
;
A
#
# COMPACT_ATOMS: atom_id res chain seq x y z
N MET A 1 -10.54 -5.63 -9.33
CA MET A 1 -10.50 -4.21 -8.95
C MET A 1 -9.55 -3.53 -9.93
N LEU A 2 -10.02 -2.53 -10.68
CA LEU A 2 -9.18 -1.77 -11.60
C LEU A 2 -8.75 -0.50 -10.86
N VAL A 3 -7.49 -0.42 -10.42
CA VAL A 3 -6.98 0.81 -9.83
C VAL A 3 -6.54 1.72 -10.97
N ARG A 4 -7.31 2.78 -11.25
CA ARG A 4 -6.92 3.80 -12.22
C ARG A 4 -6.12 4.87 -11.49
N TYR A 5 -4.83 4.94 -11.74
CA TYR A 5 -4.01 6.06 -11.30
C TYR A 5 -4.15 7.18 -12.32
N ALA A 6 -4.76 8.30 -11.93
CA ALA A 6 -4.62 9.54 -12.68
C ALA A 6 -3.18 10.02 -12.42
N GLY A 7 -2.27 9.62 -13.30
CA GLY A 7 -0.84 9.83 -13.13
C GLY A 7 -0.53 11.30 -12.85
N LEU A 8 0.16 11.56 -11.74
CA LEU A 8 0.98 12.74 -11.56
C LEU A 8 2.16 12.58 -12.52
N ARG A 9 1.89 12.70 -13.83
CA ARG A 9 2.89 12.55 -14.87
C ARG A 9 4.00 13.55 -14.60
N CYS A 10 5.19 13.04 -14.36
CA CYS A 10 6.39 13.82 -14.56
C CYS A 10 7.52 12.92 -15.06
N CYS A 11 7.48 12.63 -16.36
CA CYS A 11 8.62 12.09 -17.10
C CYS A 11 9.69 13.21 -17.22
N GLY A 12 10.61 13.28 -16.27
CA GLY A 12 11.78 14.17 -16.31
C GLY A 12 12.96 13.55 -15.56
N ASN A 13 14.17 14.09 -15.72
CA ASN A 13 15.31 13.64 -14.92
C ASN A 13 15.08 14.01 -13.45
N GLY A 14 15.16 13.03 -12.53
CA GLY A 14 15.05 13.26 -11.07
C GLY A 14 13.85 12.62 -10.37
N TYR A 15 13.14 11.69 -11.02
CA TYR A 15 12.01 10.95 -10.43
C TYR A 15 12.46 9.59 -9.90
N ILE A 16 11.90 9.19 -8.77
CA ILE A 16 12.16 7.90 -8.12
C ILE A 16 10.88 7.09 -8.20
N TYR A 17 10.98 5.84 -8.64
CA TYR A 17 9.83 4.94 -8.64
C TYR A 17 9.37 4.68 -7.20
N ASP A 18 8.09 4.87 -6.94
CA ASP A 18 7.48 4.72 -5.62
C ASP A 18 6.42 3.62 -5.71
N HIS A 19 6.69 2.45 -5.12
CA HIS A 19 5.82 1.27 -5.23
C HIS A 19 4.45 1.48 -4.55
N ILE A 20 4.37 2.40 -3.57
CA ILE A 20 3.11 2.82 -2.96
C ILE A 20 2.31 3.69 -3.93
N ALA A 21 2.94 4.63 -4.63
CA ALA A 21 2.26 5.47 -5.62
C ALA A 21 1.98 4.76 -6.95
N VAL A 22 2.68 3.65 -7.21
CA VAL A 22 2.67 2.94 -8.51
C VAL A 22 3.14 3.83 -9.66
N ASP A 23 3.96 4.84 -9.34
CA ASP A 23 4.38 5.86 -10.32
C ASP A 23 5.74 6.45 -9.92
N GLY A 24 6.35 7.19 -10.84
CA GLY A 24 7.53 8.00 -10.56
C GLY A 24 7.15 9.28 -9.81
N LEU A 25 7.77 9.52 -8.66
CA LEU A 25 7.56 10.73 -7.86
C LEU A 25 8.80 11.62 -7.81
N PRO A 26 8.65 12.96 -7.66
CA PRO A 26 9.74 13.81 -7.26
C PRO A 26 10.33 13.35 -5.93
N SER A 27 11.63 13.55 -5.72
CA SER A 27 12.31 13.15 -4.49
C SER A 27 11.66 13.67 -3.20
N HIS A 28 11.09 14.88 -3.21
CA HIS A 28 10.41 15.47 -2.05
C HIS A 28 9.05 14.84 -1.74
N CYS A 29 8.44 14.11 -2.67
CA CYS A 29 7.19 13.38 -2.48
C CYS A 29 7.41 11.89 -2.17
N HIS A 30 8.63 11.41 -2.30
CA HIS A 30 9.01 10.03 -2.07
C HIS A 30 9.37 9.83 -0.59
N ASP A 31 8.71 8.87 0.06
CA ASP A 31 9.06 8.46 1.42
C ASP A 31 9.80 7.13 1.36
N ALA A 32 11.13 7.20 1.22
CA ALA A 32 11.97 6.02 1.06
C ALA A 32 11.82 5.00 2.20
N GLY A 33 11.61 5.48 3.43
CA GLY A 33 11.43 4.61 4.59
C GLY A 33 10.11 3.85 4.53
N LEU A 34 9.02 4.54 4.19
CA LEU A 34 7.70 3.92 4.08
C LEU A 34 7.61 2.97 2.88
N VAL A 35 8.25 3.32 1.75
CA VAL A 35 8.33 2.45 0.56
C VAL A 35 9.16 1.20 0.87
N ALA A 36 10.31 1.32 1.53
CA ALA A 36 11.09 0.15 1.92
C ALA A 36 10.33 -0.79 2.87
N GLU A 37 9.52 -0.24 3.78
CA GLU A 37 8.64 -1.03 4.64
C GLU A 37 7.54 -1.74 3.82
N PHE A 38 6.98 -1.08 2.81
CA PHE A 38 6.02 -1.69 1.88
C PHE A 38 6.67 -2.83 1.09
N ASP A 39 7.83 -2.60 0.48
CA ASP A 39 8.55 -3.55 -0.35
C ASP A 39 8.96 -4.83 0.40
N ALA A 40 9.09 -4.74 1.73
CA ALA A 40 9.42 -5.85 2.63
C ALA A 40 8.20 -6.48 3.33
N SER A 41 6.97 -6.02 3.05
CA SER A 41 5.74 -6.49 3.70
C SER A 41 4.97 -7.56 2.91
N GLY A 42 5.45 -7.89 1.71
CA GLY A 42 4.85 -8.89 0.84
C GLY A 42 4.90 -10.31 1.41
N PRO A 43 4.04 -11.21 0.90
CA PRO A 43 3.85 -12.54 1.47
C PRO A 43 4.97 -13.54 1.14
N ASN A 44 5.89 -13.21 0.23
CA ASN A 44 6.97 -14.11 -0.14
C ASN A 44 7.99 -14.27 1.00
N THR A 45 8.79 -15.34 0.98
CA THR A 45 9.79 -15.66 2.03
C THR A 45 10.78 -14.52 2.30
N ASN A 46 11.04 -13.67 1.32
CA ASN A 46 11.94 -12.51 1.43
C ASN A 46 11.20 -11.18 1.71
N GLY A 47 9.90 -11.23 2.02
CA GLY A 47 9.06 -10.05 2.23
C GLY A 47 8.65 -9.33 0.94
N THR A 48 8.89 -9.92 -0.23
CA THR A 48 8.67 -9.24 -1.53
C THR A 48 7.25 -9.42 -2.06
N TRP A 49 6.85 -8.53 -2.97
CA TRP A 49 5.61 -8.62 -3.73
C TRP A 49 5.82 -9.28 -5.09
N SER A 50 5.02 -10.30 -5.40
CA SER A 50 4.98 -10.89 -6.73
C SER A 50 4.00 -10.17 -7.65
N HIS A 51 4.41 -10.00 -8.89
CA HIS A 51 3.59 -9.41 -9.95
C HIS A 51 3.54 -10.34 -11.15
N TYR A 52 2.47 -10.21 -11.95
CA TYR A 52 2.17 -11.17 -13.00
C TYR A 52 1.75 -10.49 -14.29
N ARG A 53 1.97 -11.18 -15.41
CA ARG A 53 1.37 -10.85 -16.70
C ARG A 53 0.45 -11.97 -17.15
N ILE A 54 -0.53 -11.62 -17.99
CA ILE A 54 -1.36 -12.64 -18.64
C ILE A 54 -0.52 -13.32 -19.71
N GLU A 55 -0.38 -14.64 -19.61
CA GLU A 55 0.23 -15.45 -20.66
C GLU A 55 -0.81 -15.83 -21.71
N SER A 56 -1.98 -16.29 -21.27
CA SER A 56 -3.08 -16.67 -22.14
C SER A 56 -4.43 -16.40 -21.49
N GLN A 57 -5.43 -16.13 -22.31
CA GLN A 57 -6.82 -15.94 -21.90
C GLN A 57 -7.70 -16.85 -22.74
N GLY A 58 -8.41 -17.76 -22.08
CA GLY A 58 -9.30 -18.72 -22.72
C GLY A 58 -10.64 -18.83 -22.00
N ILE A 59 -11.43 -19.81 -22.42
CA ILE A 59 -12.78 -20.07 -21.89
C ILE A 59 -12.74 -20.45 -20.40
N LEU A 60 -11.65 -21.08 -19.96
CA LEU A 60 -11.44 -21.53 -18.58
C LEU A 60 -10.87 -20.43 -17.67
N GLY A 61 -10.62 -19.23 -18.20
CA GLY A 61 -10.08 -18.11 -17.43
C GLY A 61 -8.74 -17.60 -17.96
N ARG A 62 -7.95 -17.02 -17.06
CA ARG A 62 -6.67 -16.36 -17.36
C ARG A 62 -5.54 -17.15 -16.72
N ASN A 63 -4.49 -17.40 -17.51
CA ASN A 63 -3.24 -17.94 -17.02
C ASN A 63 -2.26 -16.80 -16.81
N PHE A 64 -1.58 -16.83 -15.66
CA PHE A 64 -0.66 -15.80 -15.23
C PHE A 64 0.73 -16.40 -15.10
N ILE A 65 1.73 -15.61 -15.50
CA ILE A 65 3.14 -15.94 -15.25
C ILE A 65 3.82 -14.79 -14.50
N PRO A 66 4.76 -15.09 -13.58
CA PRO A 66 5.50 -14.09 -12.84
C PRO A 66 6.26 -13.15 -13.78
N ILE A 67 6.33 -11.87 -13.42
CA ILE A 67 7.12 -10.87 -14.18
C ILE A 67 8.61 -11.00 -13.84
N GLU A 68 8.93 -11.47 -12.63
CA GLU A 68 10.30 -11.63 -12.14
C GLU A 68 11.11 -12.65 -12.96
N ASP A 69 10.42 -13.52 -13.72
CA ASP A 69 11.03 -14.48 -14.65
C ASP A 69 11.59 -13.82 -15.92
N GLU A 70 11.30 -12.53 -16.17
CA GLU A 70 11.88 -11.75 -17.26
C GLU A 70 12.81 -10.64 -16.75
N PRO A 71 14.14 -10.81 -16.83
CA PRO A 71 15.12 -9.87 -16.27
C PRO A 71 15.04 -8.44 -16.84
N THR A 72 14.42 -8.28 -18.01
CA THR A 72 14.30 -6.98 -18.69
C THR A 72 13.02 -6.23 -18.34
N LYS A 73 12.11 -6.84 -17.55
CA LYS A 73 10.84 -6.26 -17.11
C LYS A 73 10.82 -6.15 -15.60
N THR A 74 11.21 -4.99 -15.10
CA THR A 74 11.02 -4.60 -13.71
C THR A 74 9.77 -3.73 -13.57
N ILE A 75 9.17 -3.65 -12.38
CA ILE A 75 7.91 -2.91 -12.19
C ILE A 75 8.05 -1.42 -12.52
N ASP A 76 9.20 -0.82 -12.24
CA ASP A 76 9.51 0.56 -12.62
C ASP A 76 9.51 0.74 -14.15
N THR A 77 10.08 -0.21 -14.90
CA THR A 77 10.06 -0.15 -16.38
C THR A 77 8.66 -0.33 -16.94
N LEU A 78 7.82 -1.16 -16.31
CA LEU A 78 6.42 -1.32 -16.70
C LEU A 78 5.63 -0.05 -16.41
N ALA A 79 5.85 0.59 -15.27
CA ALA A 79 5.24 1.87 -14.93
C ALA A 79 5.65 2.98 -15.92
N GLN A 80 6.95 3.07 -16.25
CA GLN A 80 7.46 4.04 -17.24
C GLN A 80 6.85 3.86 -18.63
N ARG A 81 6.53 2.61 -19.02
CA ARG A 81 5.93 2.27 -20.31
C ARG A 81 4.41 2.26 -20.30
N GLU A 82 3.79 2.57 -19.16
CA GLU A 82 2.34 2.49 -18.97
C GLU A 82 1.80 1.06 -19.29
N GLU A 83 2.61 0.03 -19.04
CA GLU A 83 2.25 -1.37 -19.26
C GLU A 83 1.43 -1.92 -18.07
N ASN A 84 0.35 -2.65 -18.38
CA ASN A 84 -0.48 -3.28 -17.36
C ASN A 84 0.21 -4.51 -16.77
N TYR A 85 0.07 -4.68 -15.45
CA TYR A 85 0.46 -5.88 -14.72
C TYR A 85 -0.60 -6.26 -13.68
N TRP A 86 -0.46 -7.45 -13.12
CA TRP A 86 -1.36 -8.02 -12.13
C TRP A 86 -0.62 -8.24 -10.81
N ALA A 87 -1.35 -8.21 -9.71
CA ALA A 87 -0.88 -8.59 -8.40
C ALA A 87 -1.95 -9.45 -7.70
N THR A 88 -1.59 -10.12 -6.61
CA THR A 88 -2.55 -10.84 -5.77
C THR A 88 -3.51 -9.86 -5.08
N THR A 89 -4.63 -10.35 -4.54
CA THR A 89 -5.58 -9.51 -3.77
C THR A 89 -4.96 -8.90 -2.51
N GLU A 90 -3.91 -9.51 -1.97
CA GLU A 90 -3.21 -8.97 -0.81
C GLU A 90 -2.49 -7.65 -1.13
N TRP A 91 -1.89 -7.53 -2.32
CA TRP A 91 -1.19 -6.33 -2.76
C TRP A 91 -2.05 -5.04 -2.69
N PRO A 92 -3.26 -4.95 -3.28
CA PRO A 92 -4.08 -3.75 -3.20
C PRO A 92 -4.53 -3.43 -1.78
N VAL A 93 -4.71 -4.43 -0.90
CA VAL A 93 -5.01 -4.16 0.51
C VAL A 93 -3.82 -3.48 1.18
N ALA A 94 -2.59 -3.99 0.98
CA ALA A 94 -1.39 -3.36 1.52
C ALA A 94 -1.19 -1.96 0.93
N HIS A 95 -1.30 -1.83 -0.40
CA HIS A 95 -1.19 -0.55 -1.10
C HIS A 95 -2.14 0.50 -0.51
N CYS A 96 -3.40 0.16 -0.26
CA CYS A 96 -4.36 1.09 0.36
C CYS A 96 -3.95 1.49 1.78
N LEU A 97 -3.54 0.54 2.62
CA LEU A 97 -3.12 0.81 4.01
C LEU A 97 -1.85 1.68 4.06
N PHE A 98 -0.85 1.39 3.23
CA PHE A 98 0.37 2.19 3.13
C PHE A 98 0.11 3.57 2.50
N THR A 99 -0.78 3.68 1.53
CA THR A 99 -1.23 4.97 0.99
C THR A 99 -1.88 5.82 2.07
N TRP A 100 -2.71 5.23 2.94
CA TRP A 100 -3.30 5.93 4.09
C TRP A 100 -2.23 6.44 5.07
N ARG A 101 -1.22 5.62 5.39
CA ARG A 101 -0.07 6.05 6.20
C ARG A 101 0.66 7.22 5.56
N LYS A 102 0.94 7.15 4.25
CA LYS A 102 1.60 8.21 3.47
C LYS A 102 0.80 9.51 3.49
N GLN A 103 -0.52 9.43 3.32
CA GLN A 103 -1.42 10.58 3.39
C GLN A 103 -1.40 11.25 4.76
N ILE A 104 -1.50 10.50 5.87
CA ILE A 104 -1.44 11.10 7.21
C ILE A 104 -0.08 11.71 7.50
N LYS A 105 1.01 11.08 7.06
CA LYS A 105 2.35 11.63 7.26
C LYS A 105 2.57 12.95 6.51
N LEU A 106 2.07 13.08 5.29
CA LEU A 106 2.22 14.28 4.46
C LEU A 106 1.16 15.35 4.75
N LEU A 107 -0.11 14.95 4.96
CA LEU A 107 -1.26 15.84 5.08
C LEU A 107 -1.73 16.06 6.52
N GLY A 108 -1.37 15.18 7.47
CA GLY A 108 -1.83 15.27 8.85
C GLY A 108 -1.47 16.58 9.55
N GLN A 109 -0.42 17.26 9.08
CA GLN A 109 -0.05 18.60 9.55
C GLN A 109 -1.09 19.68 9.18
N HIS A 110 -1.80 19.50 8.07
CA HIS A 110 -2.87 20.40 7.59
C HIS A 110 -4.23 20.07 8.22
N MET A 111 -4.40 18.88 8.80
CA MET A 111 -5.64 18.52 9.51
C MET A 111 -5.79 19.22 10.86
N LYS A 112 -4.80 20.00 11.31
CA LYS A 112 -4.86 20.79 12.55
C LYS A 112 -5.97 21.84 12.58
N GLU A 113 -6.47 22.25 11.41
CA GLU A 113 -7.57 23.22 11.29
C GLU A 113 -8.95 22.58 11.54
N HIS A 114 -9.05 21.25 11.54
CA HIS A 114 -10.27 20.51 11.82
C HIS A 114 -10.14 19.75 13.14
N SER A 115 -11.18 19.81 13.98
CA SER A 115 -11.24 19.12 15.27
C SER A 115 -11.41 17.61 15.07
N ILE A 116 -10.34 16.91 14.71
CA ILE A 116 -10.23 15.45 14.82
C ILE A 116 -9.52 15.13 16.14
N GLU A 117 -9.83 13.98 16.75
CA GLU A 117 -9.21 13.56 18.00
C GLU A 117 -7.67 13.49 17.85
N PRO A 118 -6.89 14.07 18.77
CA PRO A 118 -5.44 14.21 18.60
C PRO A 118 -4.70 12.91 18.30
N TRP A 119 -5.14 11.79 18.90
CA TRP A 119 -4.54 10.47 18.68
C TRP A 119 -4.77 9.95 17.25
N ASN A 120 -5.83 10.37 16.57
CA ASN A 120 -6.20 9.90 15.23
C ASN A 120 -5.46 10.66 14.11
N THR A 121 -4.74 11.74 14.45
CA THR A 121 -3.99 12.56 13.48
C THR A 121 -2.52 12.11 13.30
N LYS A 122 -2.07 11.13 14.08
CA LYS A 122 -0.69 10.60 14.04
C LYS A 122 -0.61 9.38 13.14
N GLU A 123 0.45 9.26 12.34
CA GLU A 123 0.71 8.09 11.49
C GLU A 123 0.78 6.78 12.30
N ALA A 124 1.25 6.86 13.56
CA ALA A 124 1.29 5.72 14.48
C ALA A 124 -0.08 5.06 14.69
N HIS A 125 -1.17 5.84 14.72
CA HIS A 125 -2.52 5.28 14.84
C HIS A 125 -2.93 4.53 13.58
N VAL A 126 -2.65 5.10 12.40
CA VAL A 126 -2.90 4.42 11.12
C VAL A 126 -2.10 3.14 10.99
N LYS A 127 -0.83 3.14 11.43
CA LYS A 127 0.01 1.94 11.45
C LYS A 127 -0.61 0.85 12.31
N HIS A 128 -1.01 1.16 13.54
CA HIS A 128 -1.71 0.22 14.43
C HIS A 128 -2.97 -0.37 13.78
N CYS A 129 -3.83 0.49 13.22
CA CYS A 129 -5.05 0.06 12.54
C CYS A 129 -4.74 -0.81 11.32
N SER A 130 -3.71 -0.47 10.56
CA SER A 130 -3.26 -1.24 9.40
C SER A 130 -2.80 -2.63 9.80
N GLU A 131 -1.95 -2.75 10.82
CA GLU A 131 -1.49 -4.03 11.37
C GLU A 131 -2.64 -4.90 11.89
N TYR A 132 -3.63 -4.28 12.57
CA TYR A 132 -4.82 -4.99 13.03
C TYR A 132 -5.68 -5.52 11.88
N ILE A 133 -6.02 -4.66 10.90
CA ILE A 133 -6.80 -5.05 9.71
C ILE A 133 -6.10 -6.19 8.98
N TRP A 134 -4.78 -6.06 8.82
CA TRP A 134 -3.94 -7.07 8.18
C TRP A 134 -3.98 -8.41 8.91
N SER A 135 -3.86 -8.37 10.24
CA SER A 135 -3.96 -9.55 11.10
C SER A 135 -5.31 -10.24 10.94
N VAL A 136 -6.41 -9.49 10.94
CA VAL A 136 -7.77 -10.04 10.77
C VAL A 136 -7.90 -10.74 9.42
N ILE A 137 -7.45 -10.10 8.35
CA ILE A 137 -7.54 -10.64 6.98
C ILE A 137 -6.68 -11.91 6.84
N ARG A 138 -5.40 -11.87 7.22
CA ARG A 138 -4.49 -13.02 7.07
C ARG A 138 -4.90 -14.23 7.92
N GLN A 139 -5.49 -13.99 9.07
CA GLN A 139 -5.98 -15.05 9.95
C GLN A 139 -7.38 -15.54 9.57
N GLY A 140 -8.07 -14.88 8.63
CA GLY A 140 -9.44 -15.21 8.25
C GLY A 140 -10.41 -15.11 9.42
N ARG A 141 -10.17 -14.19 10.36
CA ARG A 141 -10.98 -14.06 11.58
C ARG A 141 -12.37 -13.53 11.26
N SER A 142 -13.35 -14.00 12.03
CA SER A 142 -14.72 -13.52 11.86
C SER A 142 -14.91 -12.14 12.48
N LEU A 143 -15.69 -11.28 11.81
CA LEU A 143 -15.89 -9.88 12.24
C LEU A 143 -16.88 -9.75 13.40
N ASP A 144 -17.63 -10.80 13.72
CA ASP A 144 -18.57 -10.88 14.84
C ASP A 144 -17.95 -11.43 16.13
N GLU A 145 -16.65 -11.75 16.14
CA GLU A 145 -15.93 -12.18 17.33
C GLU A 145 -15.77 -11.05 18.37
N ILE A 146 -16.25 -11.28 19.60
CA ILE A 146 -16.08 -10.35 20.72
C ILE A 146 -14.68 -10.51 21.33
N THR A 147 -13.70 -9.78 20.79
CA THR A 147 -12.29 -9.86 21.24
C THR A 147 -11.65 -8.51 21.55
N THR A 148 -12.33 -7.41 21.22
CA THR A 148 -11.82 -6.05 21.47
C THR A 148 -12.30 -5.54 22.83
N PHE A 149 -11.36 -5.31 23.75
CA PHE A 149 -11.64 -4.60 24.99
C PHE A 149 -11.40 -3.09 24.80
N ILE A 150 -12.45 -2.27 25.02
CA ILE A 150 -12.37 -0.81 24.89
C ILE A 150 -12.40 -0.19 26.30
N PRO A 151 -11.25 0.08 26.93
CA PRO A 151 -11.21 0.67 28.26
C PRO A 151 -11.88 2.05 28.26
N GLY A 152 -12.84 2.27 29.17
CA GLY A 152 -13.51 3.56 29.29
C GLY A 152 -12.59 4.66 29.83
N ASN A 153 -11.74 4.30 30.81
CA ASN A 153 -10.80 5.21 31.46
C ASN A 153 -9.59 5.61 30.58
N GLY A 154 -9.24 4.80 29.57
CA GLY A 154 -8.11 5.06 28.67
C GLY A 154 -8.37 6.13 27.60
N ARG A 155 -9.62 6.59 27.42
CA ARG A 155 -10.02 7.52 26.33
C ARG A 155 -9.79 9.00 26.63
N HIS A 156 -9.52 9.33 27.88
CA HIS A 156 -9.39 10.71 28.38
C HIS A 156 -8.04 10.97 29.06
N MET A 157 -7.09 10.05 28.92
CA MET A 157 -5.74 10.24 29.43
C MET A 157 -5.03 11.22 28.50
N ASN A 158 -4.63 12.37 29.05
CA ASN A 158 -3.91 13.42 28.33
C ASN A 158 -2.56 12.87 27.83
N GLU A 159 -2.41 12.76 26.50
CA GLU A 159 -1.09 12.79 25.83
C GLU A 159 -0.71 14.23 25.50
#